data_AF-A0A9D4YAG8-F1
#
_entry.id   AF-A0A9D4YAG8-F1
#
_cell.length_a   1.000
_cell.length_b   1.000
_cell.length_c   1.000
_cell.angle_alpha   90.00
_cell.angle_beta   90.00
_cell.angle_gamma   90.00
#
_symmetry.space_group_name_H-M   'P 1'
#
loop_
_entity.id
_entity.type
_entity.pdbx_description
1 polymer ?
#
loop_
_entity_poly.entity_id
_entity_poly.type
_entity_poly.pdbx_seq_one_letter_code
_entity_poly.pdbx_strand_id
1 'polypeptide(L)'
;MGKSLELPTLVDSEGSPAPRSPLGSLGLLDGPGLLIAVKKEYFKVINYKELHFNDCGDRVAQLLHVELTSPLSQCQNNEILIVNTHLLFPHDSSLCLVRLHQVYKILQYVESYQNECQLKPLPIILCGDWNGSKRGHVYMFLRSQGFVSSYDTAHHYTDADAHKWISHRNHLGNTCAVDFIWLLNPDKCRKLLKSSWSEAVFGMFKYLLQRTSLTESAAFDFLKDENEDCIAYSSFSKALQKLNLIGHCYGLSDEETKDLWFQADIDGNGVIDYKEFLYRIWNQTGSDYRKR
;
A
#
# COMPACT_ATOMS: atom_id res chain seq x y z
N MET A 1 12.70 56.07 16.70
CA MET A 1 13.29 55.40 17.88
C MET A 1 13.30 53.91 17.60
N GLY A 2 14.48 53.30 17.62
CA GLY A 2 14.72 51.90 17.26
C GLY A 2 16.13 51.77 16.67
N LYS A 3 17.14 51.73 17.55
CA LYS A 3 18.56 51.72 17.20
C LYS A 3 18.96 50.37 16.61
N SER A 4 19.66 50.42 15.47
CA SER A 4 20.48 49.32 14.96
C SER A 4 21.69 49.14 15.90
N LEU A 5 21.93 47.91 16.37
CA LEU A 5 23.11 47.54 17.15
C LEU A 5 24.03 46.72 16.25
N GLU A 6 25.09 47.36 15.76
CA GLU A 6 26.26 46.69 15.20
C GLU A 6 27.12 46.12 16.34
N LEU A 7 27.56 44.88 16.20
CA LEU A 7 28.55 44.24 17.06
C LEU A 7 29.94 44.32 16.39
N PRO A 8 31.03 44.50 17.16
CA PRO A 8 32.33 44.85 16.63
C PRO A 8 33.08 43.65 16.04
N THR A 9 33.75 43.90 14.92
CA THR A 9 34.81 43.07 14.32
C THR A 9 36.02 43.00 15.24
N LEU A 10 36.41 41.78 15.64
CA LEU A 10 37.72 41.47 16.21
C LEU A 10 38.56 40.75 15.14
N VAL A 11 39.77 41.24 14.91
CA VAL A 11 40.77 40.63 14.03
C VAL A 11 41.98 40.19 14.89
N ASP A 12 42.22 38.89 14.83
CA ASP A 12 43.42 38.05 14.90
C ASP A 12 44.57 38.27 15.91
N SER A 13 45.00 37.14 16.48
CA SER A 13 46.43 36.85 16.70
C SER A 13 46.72 35.35 16.50
N GLU A 14 47.37 35.05 15.38
CA GLU A 14 48.24 33.90 15.06
C GLU A 14 47.73 32.44 15.14
N GLY A 15 47.88 31.73 14.01
CA GLY A 15 48.16 30.29 13.97
C GLY A 15 47.20 29.42 13.15
N SER A 16 47.45 29.34 11.83
CA SER A 16 47.04 28.29 10.86
C SER A 16 45.66 27.62 10.99
N PRO A 17 44.79 27.66 9.96
CA PRO A 17 43.51 26.96 10.03
C PRO A 17 43.71 25.44 9.95
N ALA A 18 43.26 24.73 10.98
CA ALA A 18 42.96 23.31 10.88
C ALA A 18 41.89 23.09 9.78
N PRO A 19 41.94 21.98 9.01
CA PRO A 19 40.95 21.74 7.97
C PRO A 19 39.57 21.65 8.62
N ARG A 20 38.70 22.60 8.25
CA ARG A 20 37.27 22.49 8.54
C ARG A 20 36.79 21.21 7.88
N SER A 21 36.37 20.25 8.69
CA SER A 21 35.43 19.24 8.21
C SER A 21 34.27 20.00 7.57
N PRO A 22 33.79 19.61 6.38
CA PRO A 22 32.54 20.15 5.91
C PRO A 22 31.50 19.66 6.91
N LEU A 23 31.06 20.55 7.80
CA LEU A 23 29.68 20.54 8.24
C LEU A 23 28.89 20.64 6.92
N GLY A 24 28.59 19.47 6.36
CA GLY A 24 27.60 19.34 5.32
C GLY A 24 26.39 20.05 5.85
N SER A 25 26.00 21.09 5.12
CA SER A 25 24.73 21.79 5.27
C SER A 25 23.70 20.81 5.81
N LEU A 26 23.28 21.03 7.06
CA LEU A 26 22.08 20.42 7.59
C LEU A 26 20.96 21.03 6.73
N GLY A 27 20.73 20.42 5.57
CA GLY A 27 19.58 20.69 4.76
C GLY A 27 18.41 20.37 5.67
N LEU A 28 17.72 21.41 6.14
CA LEU A 28 16.33 21.25 6.52
C LEU A 28 15.68 20.56 5.32
N LEU A 29 15.38 19.27 5.49
CA LEU A 29 14.48 18.54 4.61
C LEU A 29 13.10 19.13 4.87
N ASP A 30 12.81 20.28 4.25
CA ASP A 30 11.50 20.93 4.24
C ASP A 30 10.55 20.16 3.32
N GLY A 31 10.30 18.90 3.67
CA GLY A 31 9.30 18.05 3.06
C GLY A 31 8.52 17.31 4.16
N PRO A 32 7.21 17.06 3.98
CA PRO A 32 6.46 16.23 4.92
C PRO A 32 7.12 14.85 5.04
N GLY A 33 7.30 14.39 6.28
CA GLY A 33 8.02 13.15 6.60
C GLY A 33 7.24 12.23 7.53
N LEU A 34 7.78 11.03 7.75
CA LEU A 34 7.24 10.04 8.68
C LEU A 34 8.06 10.03 9.97
N LEU A 35 7.39 9.78 11.09
CA LEU A 35 8.03 9.58 12.39
C LEU A 35 7.43 8.34 13.06
N ILE A 36 8.30 7.48 13.59
CA ILE A 36 7.93 6.46 14.58
C ILE A 36 8.67 6.77 15.87
N ALA A 37 7.93 6.83 16.98
CA ALA A 37 8.49 7.03 18.31
C ALA A 37 8.13 5.85 19.22
N VAL A 38 9.11 5.36 19.98
CA VAL A 38 8.92 4.29 20.96
C VAL A 38 9.51 4.71 22.31
N LYS A 39 8.89 4.24 23.39
CA LYS A 39 9.39 4.47 24.75
C LYS A 39 10.50 3.46 25.07
N LYS A 40 11.72 3.95 25.27
CA LYS A 40 12.93 3.12 25.53
C LYS A 40 12.83 2.23 26.76
N GLU A 41 11.97 2.59 27.72
CA GLU A 41 11.71 1.79 28.92
C GLU A 41 10.97 0.47 28.61
N TYR A 42 10.18 0.44 27.53
CA TYR A 42 9.39 -0.73 27.11
C TYR A 42 9.91 -1.42 25.84
N PHE A 43 10.63 -0.69 24.99
CA PHE A 43 11.08 -1.19 23.69
C PHE A 43 12.56 -0.92 23.48
N LYS A 44 13.27 -1.97 23.08
CA LYS A 44 14.61 -1.90 22.52
C LYS A 44 14.49 -1.93 21.00
N VAL A 45 15.06 -0.93 20.34
CA VAL A 45 15.11 -0.88 18.87
C VAL A 45 16.22 -1.82 18.40
N ILE A 46 15.86 -2.84 17.62
CA ILE A 46 16.80 -3.78 16.99
C ILE A 46 17.31 -3.20 15.67
N ASN A 47 16.41 -2.71 14.83
CA ASN A 47 16.76 -2.19 13.52
C ASN A 47 15.74 -1.15 13.03
N TYR A 48 16.17 -0.33 12.10
CA TYR A 48 15.37 0.68 11.43
C TYR A 48 15.73 0.73 9.95
N LYS A 49 14.72 0.83 9.09
CA LYS A 49 14.88 0.93 7.64
C LYS A 49 13.89 1.93 7.06
N GLU A 50 14.36 2.74 6.13
CA GLU A 50 13.53 3.57 5.27
C GLU A 50 13.32 2.87 3.93
N LEU A 51 12.09 2.92 3.44
CA LEU A 51 11.68 2.39 2.15
C LEU A 51 11.26 3.60 1.30
N HIS A 52 11.88 3.76 0.14
CA HIS A 52 11.59 4.84 -0.79
C HIS A 52 10.86 4.29 -2.02
N PHE A 53 9.72 4.88 -2.35
CA PHE A 53 8.89 4.54 -3.51
C PHE A 53 9.10 5.57 -4.63
N ASN A 54 10.36 5.84 -4.98
CA ASN A 54 10.74 6.84 -6.00
C ASN A 54 10.13 6.52 -7.38
N ASP A 55 9.91 5.25 -7.65
CA ASP A 55 9.29 4.72 -8.86
C ASP A 55 7.76 4.56 -8.75
N CYS A 56 7.16 4.93 -7.61
CA CYS A 56 5.75 4.68 -7.33
C CYS A 56 5.16 5.77 -6.40
N GLY A 57 4.84 6.93 -7.00
CA GLY A 57 4.14 8.03 -6.33
C GLY A 57 4.97 8.88 -5.37
N ASP A 58 6.29 8.71 -5.36
CA ASP A 58 7.25 9.50 -4.57
C ASP A 58 6.88 9.57 -3.08
N ARG A 59 6.68 8.38 -2.50
CA ARG A 59 6.31 8.19 -1.10
C ARG A 59 7.39 7.43 -0.34
N VAL A 60 7.26 7.44 0.97
CA VAL A 60 8.16 6.72 1.87
C VAL A 60 7.38 5.84 2.83
N ALA A 61 8.02 4.79 3.33
CA ALA A 61 7.60 4.04 4.50
C ALA A 61 8.80 3.82 5.42
N GLN A 62 8.53 3.59 6.71
CA GLN A 62 9.53 3.27 7.71
C GLN A 62 9.22 1.91 8.30
N LEU A 63 10.21 1.03 8.40
CA LEU A 63 10.15 -0.23 9.14
C LEU A 63 11.01 -0.08 10.39
N LEU A 64 10.40 -0.34 11.54
CA LEU A 64 11.06 -0.40 12.84
C LEU A 64 10.90 -1.80 13.42
N HIS A 65 12.03 -2.46 13.68
CA HIS A 65 12.06 -3.73 14.36
C HIS A 65 12.39 -3.49 15.85
N VAL A 66 11.48 -3.91 16.73
CA VAL A 66 11.60 -3.70 18.19
C VAL A 66 11.45 -4.99 18.97
N GLU A 67 12.10 -5.03 20.12
CA GLU A 67 12.00 -6.07 21.15
C GLU A 67 11.43 -5.47 22.43
N LEU A 68 10.48 -6.15 23.08
CA LEU A 68 9.98 -5.76 24.40
C LEU A 68 11.05 -6.00 25.48
N THR A 69 11.35 -4.99 26.29
CA THR A 69 12.36 -5.06 27.37
C THR A 69 11.90 -5.87 28.58
N SER A 70 10.59 -6.02 28.79
CA SER A 70 10.01 -6.88 29.82
C SER A 70 9.03 -7.85 29.14
N PRO A 71 9.19 -9.17 29.31
CA PRO A 71 8.23 -10.12 28.76
C PRO A 71 6.85 -9.87 29.38
N LEU A 72 5.89 -9.48 28.54
CA LEU A 72 4.48 -9.61 28.88
C LEU A 72 4.20 -11.12 28.90
N SER A 73 4.11 -11.68 30.12
CA SER A 73 3.73 -13.07 30.47
C SER A 73 3.52 -14.06 29.30
N GLN A 74 4.30 -15.15 29.31
CA GLN A 74 4.15 -16.40 28.53
C GLN A 74 4.21 -16.35 26.99
N CYS A 75 4.32 -15.20 26.34
CA CYS A 75 4.53 -15.16 24.88
C CYS A 75 5.98 -15.57 24.51
N GLN A 76 6.12 -16.51 23.59
CA GLN A 76 7.42 -17.01 23.13
C GLN A 76 8.19 -16.01 22.24
N ASN A 77 7.54 -14.94 21.78
CA ASN A 77 8.12 -13.98 20.85
C ASN A 77 7.94 -12.56 21.39
N ASN A 78 9.05 -11.89 21.70
CA ASN A 78 9.06 -10.52 22.25
C ASN A 78 9.34 -9.47 21.19
N GLU A 79 9.47 -9.88 19.92
CA GLU A 79 9.84 -9.04 18.79
C GLU A 79 8.61 -8.69 17.93
N ILE A 80 8.56 -7.46 17.44
CA ILE A 80 7.47 -6.92 16.62
C ILE A 80 8.05 -6.07 15.49
N LEU A 81 7.46 -6.19 14.30
CA LEU A 81 7.71 -5.27 13.18
C LEU A 81 6.63 -4.19 13.14
N ILE A 82 7.06 -2.92 13.19
CA ILE A 82 6.17 -1.76 13.06
C ILE A 82 6.52 -1.07 11.74
N VAL A 83 5.54 -0.92 10.87
CA VAL A 83 5.67 -0.13 9.65
C VAL A 83 4.81 1.11 9.76
N ASN A 84 5.34 2.26 9.36
CA ASN A 84 4.55 3.49 9.21
C ASN A 84 4.66 4.00 7.77
N THR A 85 3.56 4.48 7.20
CA THR A 85 3.53 5.00 5.83
C THR A 85 2.52 6.13 5.65
N HIS A 86 2.63 6.85 4.54
CA HIS A 86 1.58 7.77 4.08
C HIS A 86 1.45 7.58 2.56
N LEU A 87 0.40 6.86 2.15
CA LEU A 87 0.18 6.50 0.76
C LEU A 87 -0.19 7.69 -0.11
N LEU A 88 -0.07 7.53 -1.43
CA LEU A 88 -0.36 8.59 -2.39
C LEU A 88 -1.82 9.10 -2.27
N PHE A 89 -1.97 10.42 -2.16
CA PHE A 89 -3.28 11.06 -2.08
C PHE A 89 -4.18 10.74 -3.30
N PRO A 90 -5.48 10.43 -3.11
CA PRO A 90 -6.35 9.94 -4.16
C PRO A 90 -6.95 11.08 -5.00
N HIS A 91 -6.14 11.71 -5.86
CA HIS A 91 -6.65 12.75 -6.78
C HIS A 91 -7.68 12.20 -7.80
N ASP A 92 -7.50 10.96 -8.25
CA ASP A 92 -8.46 10.25 -9.11
C ASP A 92 -8.42 8.73 -8.85
N SER A 93 -9.34 7.99 -9.49
CA SER A 93 -9.47 6.54 -9.29
C SER A 93 -8.32 5.71 -9.87
N SER A 94 -7.61 6.19 -10.90
CA SER A 94 -6.47 5.49 -11.48
C SER A 94 -5.28 5.43 -10.51
N LEU A 95 -5.16 6.43 -9.63
CA LEU A 95 -4.14 6.42 -8.57
C LEU A 95 -4.34 5.33 -7.49
N CYS A 96 -5.45 4.58 -7.53
CA CYS A 96 -5.62 3.42 -6.67
C CYS A 96 -4.61 2.30 -6.98
N LEU A 97 -4.24 2.12 -8.26
CA LEU A 97 -3.23 1.16 -8.66
C LEU A 97 -1.88 1.50 -8.01
N VAL A 98 -1.50 2.77 -8.05
CA VAL A 98 -0.25 3.26 -7.45
C VAL A 98 -0.22 3.00 -5.94
N ARG A 99 -1.31 3.30 -5.22
CA ARG A 99 -1.40 2.96 -3.79
C ARG A 99 -1.27 1.48 -3.54
N LEU A 100 -1.89 0.65 -4.37
CA LEU A 100 -1.77 -0.78 -4.20
C LEU A 100 -0.35 -1.29 -4.47
N HIS A 101 0.35 -0.78 -5.49
CA HIS A 101 1.78 -1.05 -5.71
C HIS A 101 2.63 -0.64 -4.50
N GLN A 102 2.34 0.52 -3.89
CA GLN A 102 3.01 0.97 -2.65
C GLN A 102 2.82 -0.06 -1.52
N VAL A 103 1.59 -0.54 -1.30
CA VAL A 103 1.33 -1.56 -0.29
C VAL A 103 2.00 -2.90 -0.63
N TYR A 104 1.96 -3.31 -1.89
CA TYR A 104 2.61 -4.53 -2.36
C TYR A 104 4.12 -4.49 -2.06
N LYS A 105 4.79 -3.37 -2.39
CA LYS A 105 6.20 -3.14 -2.10
C LYS A 105 6.51 -3.14 -0.60
N ILE A 106 5.66 -2.53 0.22
CA ILE A 106 5.80 -2.58 1.69
C ILE A 106 5.79 -4.04 2.17
N LEU A 107 4.82 -4.82 1.73
CA LEU A 107 4.69 -6.22 2.16
C LEU A 107 5.82 -7.10 1.63
N GLN A 108 6.26 -6.90 0.39
CA GLN A 108 7.45 -7.56 -0.17
C GLN A 108 8.69 -7.26 0.68
N TYR A 109 8.88 -6.00 1.06
CA TYR A 109 10.02 -5.61 1.89
C TYR A 109 9.96 -6.26 3.28
N VAL A 110 8.77 -6.33 3.90
CA VAL A 110 8.60 -7.00 5.20
C VAL A 110 8.91 -8.50 5.11
N GLU A 111 8.53 -9.17 4.01
CA GLU A 111 8.86 -10.57 3.76
C GLU A 111 10.36 -10.77 3.52
N SER A 112 10.98 -9.95 2.66
CA SER A 112 12.42 -9.97 2.41
C SER A 112 13.23 -9.69 3.68
N TYR A 113 12.85 -8.68 4.46
CA TYR A 113 13.53 -8.32 5.71
C TYR A 113 13.55 -9.49 6.71
N GLN A 114 12.41 -10.17 6.89
CA GLN A 114 12.33 -11.36 7.75
C GLN A 114 13.22 -12.49 7.24
N ASN A 115 13.22 -12.75 5.92
CA ASN A 115 14.05 -13.79 5.32
C ASN A 115 15.55 -13.49 5.45
N GLU A 116 15.97 -12.26 5.13
CA GLU A 116 17.35 -11.79 5.22
C GLU A 116 17.89 -11.86 6.65
N CYS A 117 17.05 -11.50 7.62
CA CYS A 117 17.37 -11.57 9.05
C CYS A 117 17.13 -12.97 9.66
N GLN A 118 16.71 -13.96 8.86
CA GLN A 118 16.39 -15.33 9.30
C GLN A 118 15.38 -15.38 10.46
N LEU A 119 14.44 -14.46 10.47
CA LEU A 119 13.41 -14.34 11.49
C LEU A 119 12.31 -15.38 11.27
N LYS A 120 11.79 -15.92 12.37
CA LYS A 120 10.47 -16.55 12.33
C LYS A 120 9.41 -15.49 12.01
N PRO A 121 8.24 -15.85 11.46
CA PRO A 121 7.15 -14.91 11.26
C PRO A 121 6.88 -14.11 12.54
N LEU A 122 7.06 -12.79 12.48
CA LEU A 122 6.83 -11.88 13.59
C LEU A 122 5.41 -11.28 13.51
N PRO A 123 4.84 -10.86 14.66
CA PRO A 123 3.71 -9.93 14.66
C PRO A 123 4.06 -8.65 13.90
N ILE A 124 3.14 -8.19 13.06
CA ILE A 124 3.32 -6.98 12.25
C ILE A 124 2.22 -5.98 12.59
N ILE A 125 2.63 -4.72 12.81
CA ILE A 125 1.76 -3.57 12.96
C ILE A 125 2.02 -2.63 11.78
N LEU A 126 1.01 -2.35 10.95
CA LEU A 126 1.12 -1.33 9.89
C LEU A 126 0.29 -0.10 10.28
N CYS A 127 0.93 1.05 10.35
CA CYS A 127 0.35 2.32 10.75
C CYS A 127 0.38 3.32 9.58
N GLY A 128 -0.51 4.29 9.65
CA GLY A 128 -0.41 5.51 8.86
C GLY A 128 -1.68 5.93 8.16
N ASP A 129 -1.53 6.91 7.26
CA ASP A 129 -2.58 7.37 6.35
C ASP A 129 -2.53 6.54 5.05
N TRP A 130 -3.53 5.68 4.88
CA TRP A 130 -3.62 4.78 3.74
C TRP A 130 -4.30 5.43 2.53
N ASN A 131 -4.85 6.63 2.69
CA ASN A 131 -5.55 7.36 1.62
C ASN A 131 -6.59 6.49 0.88
N GLY A 132 -7.20 5.54 1.60
CA GLY A 132 -8.14 4.56 1.08
C GLY A 132 -9.09 4.12 2.17
N SER A 133 -10.39 4.04 1.85
CA SER A 133 -11.41 3.66 2.84
C SER A 133 -11.56 2.14 2.97
N LYS A 134 -12.37 1.71 3.95
CA LYS A 134 -12.78 0.30 4.12
C LYS A 134 -13.42 -0.34 2.88
N ARG A 135 -13.98 0.47 1.98
CA ARG A 135 -14.60 -0.01 0.73
C ARG A 135 -13.61 -0.05 -0.44
N GLY A 136 -12.38 0.43 -0.24
CA GLY A 136 -11.37 0.53 -1.28
C GLY A 136 -10.51 -0.73 -1.43
N HIS A 137 -9.84 -0.85 -2.57
CA HIS A 137 -9.02 -2.00 -2.92
C HIS A 137 -7.80 -2.19 -2.02
N VAL A 138 -7.21 -1.10 -1.50
CA VAL A 138 -6.10 -1.17 -0.53
C VAL A 138 -6.52 -1.89 0.75
N TYR A 139 -7.71 -1.55 1.28
CA TYR A 139 -8.27 -2.22 2.46
C TYR A 139 -8.51 -3.70 2.17
N MET A 140 -9.19 -4.01 1.06
CA MET A 140 -9.47 -5.40 0.64
C MET A 140 -8.19 -6.22 0.45
N PHE A 141 -7.14 -5.63 -0.12
CA PHE A 141 -5.86 -6.28 -0.31
C PHE A 141 -5.22 -6.68 1.02
N LEU A 142 -5.15 -5.75 1.98
CA LEU A 142 -4.62 -6.04 3.33
C LEU A 142 -5.46 -7.10 4.06
N ARG A 143 -6.79 -7.03 3.96
CA ARG A 143 -7.69 -8.06 4.51
C ARG A 143 -7.41 -9.43 3.93
N SER A 144 -7.18 -9.53 2.61
CA SER A 144 -6.84 -10.80 1.94
C SER A 144 -5.50 -11.40 2.41
N GLN A 145 -4.61 -10.55 2.93
CA GLN A 145 -3.33 -10.95 3.53
C GLN A 145 -3.44 -11.30 5.02
N GLY A 146 -4.64 -11.23 5.59
CA GLY A 146 -4.93 -11.60 6.98
C GLY A 146 -4.83 -10.46 7.98
N PHE A 147 -4.56 -9.23 7.53
CA PHE A 147 -4.53 -8.07 8.42
C PHE A 147 -5.92 -7.73 8.93
N VAL A 148 -6.00 -7.33 10.19
CA VAL A 148 -7.22 -6.83 10.82
C VAL A 148 -7.03 -5.39 11.30
N SER A 149 -8.08 -4.58 11.25
CA SER A 149 -8.03 -3.24 11.83
C SER A 149 -8.06 -3.35 13.35
N SER A 150 -7.14 -2.65 14.03
CA SER A 150 -7.13 -2.56 15.49
C SER A 150 -8.41 -1.89 16.01
N TYR A 151 -8.87 -0.84 15.33
CA TYR A 151 -10.09 -0.12 15.69
C TYR A 151 -11.31 -1.05 15.64
N ASP A 152 -11.42 -1.86 14.58
CA ASP A 152 -12.53 -2.79 14.45
C ASP A 152 -12.49 -3.89 15.50
N THR A 153 -11.29 -4.39 15.79
CA THR A 153 -11.08 -5.40 16.82
C THR A 153 -11.49 -4.88 18.20
N ALA A 154 -11.10 -3.64 18.53
CA ALA A 154 -11.41 -2.99 19.81
C ALA A 154 -12.90 -2.68 19.98
N HIS A 155 -13.62 -2.38 18.90
CA HIS A 155 -15.04 -2.00 18.92
C HIS A 155 -15.98 -3.14 18.52
N HIS A 156 -15.45 -4.33 18.24
CA HIS A 156 -16.20 -5.46 17.67
C HIS A 156 -16.98 -5.08 16.40
N TYR A 157 -16.36 -4.26 15.56
CA TYR A 157 -16.94 -3.84 14.28
C TYR A 157 -16.60 -4.82 13.17
N THR A 158 -17.50 -4.85 12.20
CA THR A 158 -17.34 -5.63 10.97
C THR A 158 -17.02 -4.71 9.79
N ASP A 159 -16.67 -5.31 8.66
CA ASP A 159 -16.45 -4.55 7.42
C ASP A 159 -17.75 -3.83 6.94
N ALA A 160 -18.94 -4.27 7.40
CA ALA A 160 -20.21 -3.60 7.15
C ALA A 160 -20.37 -2.27 7.92
N ASP A 161 -19.63 -2.09 9.02
CA ASP A 161 -19.66 -0.90 9.87
C ASP A 161 -18.76 0.22 9.34
N ALA A 162 -18.53 0.27 8.02
CA ALA A 162 -17.59 1.20 7.40
C ALA A 162 -17.90 2.68 7.67
N HIS A 163 -19.17 3.00 7.95
CA HIS A 163 -19.65 4.35 8.22
C HIS A 163 -19.42 4.81 9.68
N LYS A 164 -19.04 3.89 10.59
CA LYS A 164 -18.81 4.20 12.01
C LYS A 164 -17.37 4.61 12.33
N TRP A 165 -16.47 4.51 11.35
CA TRP A 165 -15.08 4.92 11.47
C TRP A 165 -14.90 6.31 10.85
N ILE A 166 -14.30 7.23 11.60
CA ILE A 166 -13.86 8.53 11.11
C ILE A 166 -12.47 8.75 11.70
N SER A 167 -11.47 8.94 10.84
CA SER A 167 -10.10 9.20 11.26
C SER A 167 -9.79 10.69 11.32
N HIS A 168 -10.24 11.48 10.34
CA HIS A 168 -10.05 12.93 10.35
C HIS A 168 -11.07 13.68 9.50
N ARG A 169 -11.06 15.02 9.61
CA ARG A 169 -11.77 15.93 8.69
C ARG A 169 -10.75 16.58 7.77
N ASN A 170 -10.90 16.39 6.45
CA ASN A 170 -9.93 16.90 5.50
C ASN A 170 -10.06 18.43 5.30
N HIS A 171 -9.17 19.03 4.51
CA HIS A 171 -9.15 20.47 4.24
C HIS A 171 -10.40 21.01 3.54
N LEU A 172 -11.19 20.13 2.91
CA LEU A 172 -12.50 20.46 2.30
C LEU A 172 -13.66 20.32 3.29
N GLY A 173 -13.38 19.95 4.54
CA GLY A 173 -14.39 19.76 5.57
C GLY A 173 -15.12 18.41 5.50
N ASN A 174 -14.67 17.47 4.67
CA ASN A 174 -15.25 16.13 4.58
C ASN A 174 -14.69 15.23 5.69
N THR A 175 -15.53 14.41 6.31
CA THR A 175 -15.09 13.36 7.23
C THR A 175 -14.54 12.18 6.44
N CYS A 176 -13.31 11.78 6.76
CA CYS A 176 -12.57 10.72 6.09
C CYS A 176 -12.18 9.64 7.10
N ALA A 177 -12.03 8.43 6.60
CA ALA A 177 -11.80 7.22 7.38
C ALA A 177 -10.69 6.41 6.69
N VAL A 178 -9.49 6.99 6.68
CA VAL A 178 -8.36 6.56 5.83
C VAL A 178 -7.08 6.26 6.62
N ASP A 179 -7.03 6.65 7.88
CA ASP A 179 -5.96 6.25 8.79
C ASP A 179 -6.30 4.89 9.38
N PHE A 180 -5.33 3.98 9.40
CA PHE A 180 -5.51 2.65 9.97
C PHE A 180 -4.27 2.20 10.70
N ILE A 181 -4.51 1.48 11.79
CA ILE A 181 -3.53 0.60 12.43
C ILE A 181 -3.98 -0.83 12.14
N TRP A 182 -3.18 -1.52 11.34
CA TRP A 182 -3.40 -2.90 10.93
C TRP A 182 -2.56 -3.83 11.79
N LEU A 183 -3.15 -4.96 12.17
CA LEU A 183 -2.51 -5.97 12.98
C LEU A 183 -2.46 -7.28 12.20
N LEU A 184 -1.32 -7.95 12.20
CA LEU A 184 -1.16 -9.30 11.71
C LEU A 184 -0.47 -10.16 12.77
N ASN A 185 -1.14 -11.25 13.17
CA ASN A 185 -0.55 -12.28 14.00
C ASN A 185 0.09 -13.36 13.11
N PRO A 186 1.31 -13.83 13.39
CA PRO A 186 2.03 -14.83 12.58
C PRO A 186 1.38 -16.21 12.40
N ASP A 187 0.30 -16.53 13.11
CA ASP A 187 -0.18 -17.92 13.29
C ASP A 187 -1.07 -18.48 12.17
N LYS A 188 -0.99 -17.99 10.93
CA LYS A 188 -1.86 -18.47 9.84
C LYS A 188 -1.09 -18.80 8.57
N CYS A 189 -1.49 -19.87 7.90
CA CYS A 189 -1.18 -20.08 6.48
C CYS A 189 -1.68 -18.85 5.70
N ARG A 190 -0.75 -18.05 5.22
CA ARG A 190 -1.05 -16.85 4.44
C ARG A 190 -1.16 -17.21 2.96
N LYS A 191 -2.09 -16.54 2.29
CA LYS A 191 -2.13 -16.54 0.83
C LYS A 191 -0.87 -15.89 0.29
N LEU A 192 -0.31 -16.44 -0.78
CA LEU A 192 0.84 -15.85 -1.46
C LEU A 192 0.56 -14.39 -1.80
N LEU A 193 1.52 -13.52 -1.48
CA LEU A 193 1.39 -12.08 -1.66
C LEU A 193 1.05 -11.72 -3.11
N LYS A 194 1.69 -12.37 -4.08
CA LYS A 194 1.41 -12.22 -5.52
C LYS A 194 -0.04 -12.59 -5.88
N SER A 195 -0.60 -13.65 -5.30
CA SER A 195 -1.98 -14.06 -5.56
C SER A 195 -2.99 -13.05 -5.02
N SER A 196 -2.80 -12.57 -3.79
CA SER A 196 -3.64 -11.48 -3.24
C SER A 196 -3.48 -10.18 -4.03
N TRP A 197 -2.29 -9.92 -4.56
CA TRP A 197 -2.03 -8.75 -5.37
C TRP A 197 -2.86 -8.78 -6.66
N SER A 198 -2.77 -9.88 -7.42
CA SER A 198 -3.58 -10.08 -8.62
C SER A 198 -5.07 -9.92 -8.37
N GLU A 199 -5.59 -10.47 -7.27
CA GLU A 199 -7.01 -10.34 -6.92
C GLU A 199 -7.42 -8.90 -6.62
N ALA A 200 -6.57 -8.13 -5.95
CA ALA A 200 -6.83 -6.72 -5.73
C ALA A 200 -6.88 -5.94 -7.06
N VAL A 201 -5.98 -6.27 -8.00
CA VAL A 201 -5.98 -5.68 -9.34
C VAL A 201 -7.21 -6.09 -10.15
N PHE A 202 -7.61 -7.37 -10.12
CA PHE A 202 -8.86 -7.83 -10.75
C PHE A 202 -10.09 -7.13 -10.15
N GLY A 203 -10.13 -6.97 -8.82
CA GLY A 203 -11.18 -6.21 -8.16
C GLY A 203 -11.24 -4.76 -8.60
N MET A 204 -10.10 -4.12 -8.86
CA MET A 204 -10.02 -2.75 -9.39
C MET A 204 -10.44 -2.70 -10.85
N PHE A 205 -9.96 -3.63 -11.67
CA PHE A 205 -10.31 -3.75 -13.07
C PHE A 205 -11.82 -3.96 -13.25
N LYS A 206 -12.42 -4.87 -12.49
CA LYS A 206 -13.87 -5.08 -12.42
C LYS A 206 -14.62 -3.80 -12.05
N TYR A 207 -14.17 -3.10 -11.01
CA TYR A 207 -14.80 -1.85 -10.58
C TYR A 207 -14.80 -0.79 -11.70
N LEU A 208 -13.69 -0.66 -12.42
CA LEU A 208 -13.59 0.25 -13.56
C LEU A 208 -14.49 -0.18 -14.73
N LEU A 209 -14.51 -1.48 -15.06
CA LEU A 209 -15.41 -2.03 -16.07
C LEU A 209 -16.88 -1.79 -15.75
N GLN A 210 -17.29 -1.97 -14.49
CA GLN A 210 -18.68 -1.72 -14.06
C GLN A 210 -19.07 -0.24 -14.13
N ARG A 211 -18.09 0.68 -14.13
CA ARG A 211 -18.34 2.11 -14.33
C ARG A 211 -18.48 2.48 -15.80
N THR A 212 -17.82 1.74 -16.68
CA THR A 212 -17.87 1.98 -18.13
C THR A 212 -18.99 1.20 -18.82
N SER A 213 -19.38 0.06 -18.28
CA SER A 213 -20.35 -0.87 -18.88
C SER A 213 -21.48 -1.18 -17.91
N LEU A 214 -22.73 -0.99 -18.37
CA LEU A 214 -23.94 -1.14 -17.54
C LEU A 214 -24.36 -2.61 -17.34
N THR A 215 -23.95 -3.50 -18.24
CA THR A 215 -24.32 -4.93 -18.22
C THR A 215 -23.10 -5.82 -18.40
N GLU A 216 -23.26 -7.09 -18.03
CA GLU A 216 -22.25 -8.14 -18.23
C GLU A 216 -21.86 -8.30 -19.70
N SER A 217 -22.85 -8.41 -20.59
CA SER A 217 -22.63 -8.49 -22.04
C SER A 217 -21.87 -7.27 -22.54
N ALA A 218 -22.28 -6.06 -22.15
CA ALA A 218 -21.60 -4.83 -22.57
C ALA A 218 -20.17 -4.73 -22.02
N ALA A 219 -19.89 -5.34 -20.87
CA ALA A 219 -18.53 -5.43 -20.34
C ALA A 219 -17.67 -6.44 -21.11
N PHE A 220 -18.24 -7.58 -21.48
CA PHE A 220 -17.56 -8.55 -22.36
C PHE A 220 -17.29 -7.95 -23.75
N ASP A 221 -18.29 -7.28 -24.33
CA ASP A 221 -18.18 -6.58 -25.63
C ASP A 221 -17.15 -5.46 -25.58
N PHE A 222 -16.98 -4.79 -24.45
CA PHE A 222 -15.94 -3.77 -24.26
C PHE A 222 -14.52 -4.34 -24.31
N LEU A 223 -14.33 -5.60 -23.90
CA LEU A 223 -13.03 -6.26 -23.82
C LEU A 223 -12.60 -6.94 -25.12
N LYS A 224 -13.55 -7.33 -25.98
CA LYS A 224 -13.28 -7.99 -27.26
C LYS A 224 -13.25 -6.99 -28.43
N ASP A 225 -12.68 -7.41 -29.55
CA ASP A 225 -12.80 -6.66 -30.81
C ASP A 225 -14.19 -6.93 -31.44
N GLU A 226 -14.73 -6.00 -32.25
CA GLU A 226 -16.15 -5.95 -32.65
C GLU A 226 -16.70 -7.25 -33.27
N ASN A 227 -15.86 -8.02 -33.97
CA ASN A 227 -16.26 -9.22 -34.71
C ASN A 227 -15.78 -10.54 -34.08
N GLU A 228 -15.21 -10.49 -32.87
CA GLU A 228 -14.67 -11.66 -32.18
C GLU A 228 -15.64 -12.17 -31.11
N ASP A 229 -15.74 -13.49 -30.93
CA ASP A 229 -16.57 -14.10 -29.87
C ASP A 229 -15.79 -14.31 -28.56
N CYS A 230 -14.47 -14.15 -28.59
CA CYS A 230 -13.58 -14.26 -27.44
C CYS A 230 -12.72 -12.99 -27.31
N ILE A 231 -12.16 -12.79 -26.12
CA ILE A 231 -11.22 -11.70 -25.87
C ILE A 231 -9.81 -12.23 -26.19
N ALA A 232 -9.07 -11.52 -27.04
CA ALA A 232 -7.66 -11.82 -27.31
C ALA A 232 -6.75 -10.96 -26.42
N TYR A 233 -5.48 -11.36 -26.24
CA TYR A 233 -4.52 -10.58 -25.44
C TYR A 233 -4.39 -9.12 -25.90
N SER A 234 -4.44 -8.90 -27.22
CA SER A 234 -4.37 -7.57 -27.82
C SER A 234 -5.58 -6.72 -27.44
N SER A 235 -6.81 -7.25 -27.52
CA SER A 235 -8.03 -6.53 -27.15
C SER A 235 -8.12 -6.31 -25.63
N PHE A 236 -7.67 -7.29 -24.84
CA PHE A 236 -7.53 -7.16 -23.39
C PHE A 236 -6.57 -6.02 -23.00
N SER A 237 -5.38 -5.97 -23.59
CA SER A 237 -4.42 -4.87 -23.36
C SER A 237 -4.99 -3.52 -23.78
N LYS A 238 -5.64 -3.42 -24.94
CA LYS A 238 -6.33 -2.18 -25.36
C LYS A 238 -7.38 -1.74 -24.33
N ALA A 239 -8.14 -2.68 -23.77
CA ALA A 239 -9.13 -2.38 -22.77
C ALA A 239 -8.52 -1.89 -21.45
N LEU A 240 -7.44 -2.51 -20.97
CA LEU A 240 -6.69 -2.01 -19.81
C LEU A 240 -6.16 -0.60 -20.06
N GLN A 241 -5.71 -0.31 -21.28
CA GLN A 241 -5.26 1.04 -21.66
C GLN A 241 -6.42 2.04 -21.64
N LYS A 242 -7.59 1.68 -22.19
CA LYS A 242 -8.80 2.52 -22.14
C LYS A 242 -9.25 2.81 -20.70
N LEU A 243 -9.01 1.89 -19.77
CA LEU A 243 -9.31 2.05 -18.35
C LEU A 243 -8.19 2.73 -17.56
N ASN A 244 -7.13 3.20 -18.23
CA ASN A 244 -5.97 3.85 -17.62
C ASN A 244 -5.30 2.98 -16.55
N LEU A 245 -5.18 1.68 -16.82
CA LEU A 245 -4.43 0.71 -16.00
C LEU A 245 -3.04 0.41 -16.56
N ILE A 246 -2.80 0.71 -17.85
CA ILE A 246 -1.50 0.59 -18.52
C ILE A 246 -1.21 1.82 -19.37
N GLY A 247 0.04 1.97 -19.82
CA GLY A 247 0.45 3.01 -20.78
C GLY A 247 0.83 4.35 -20.16
N HIS A 248 0.93 4.45 -18.84
CA HIS A 248 1.47 5.60 -18.12
C HIS A 248 2.49 5.15 -17.06
N CYS A 249 3.29 6.08 -16.52
CA CYS A 249 4.45 5.80 -15.66
C CYS A 249 4.17 5.05 -14.35
N TYR A 250 2.91 4.93 -13.95
CA TYR A 250 2.49 4.22 -12.73
C TYR A 250 1.40 3.17 -13.01
N GLY A 251 1.27 2.74 -14.27
CA GLY A 251 0.39 1.65 -14.66
C GLY A 251 1.01 0.29 -14.37
N LEU A 252 0.29 -0.78 -14.72
CA LEU A 252 0.83 -2.13 -14.70
C LEU A 252 1.99 -2.23 -15.70
N SER A 253 3.04 -2.96 -15.32
CA SER A 253 4.12 -3.28 -16.26
C SER A 253 3.66 -4.27 -17.33
N ASP A 254 4.48 -4.46 -18.37
CA ASP A 254 4.22 -5.49 -19.39
C ASP A 254 4.19 -6.89 -18.77
N GLU A 255 5.05 -7.17 -17.79
CA GLU A 255 5.07 -8.43 -17.04
C GLU A 255 3.82 -8.59 -16.19
N GLU A 256 3.40 -7.55 -15.46
CA GLU A 256 2.18 -7.59 -14.65
C GLU A 256 0.93 -7.77 -15.53
N THR A 257 0.91 -7.14 -16.70
CA THR A 257 -0.19 -7.26 -17.68
C THR A 257 -0.27 -8.68 -18.24
N LYS A 258 0.88 -9.28 -18.60
CA LYS A 258 0.95 -10.68 -19.02
C LYS A 258 0.54 -11.64 -17.91
N ASP A 259 1.00 -11.39 -16.69
CA ASP A 259 0.64 -12.20 -15.52
C ASP A 259 -0.87 -12.16 -15.24
N LEU A 260 -1.52 -11.00 -15.39
CA LEU A 260 -2.99 -10.90 -15.29
C LEU A 260 -3.69 -11.65 -16.41
N TRP A 261 -3.18 -11.53 -17.64
CA TRP A 261 -3.70 -12.29 -18.78
C TRP A 261 -3.66 -13.80 -18.53
N PHE A 262 -2.50 -14.35 -18.15
CA PHE A 262 -2.36 -15.78 -17.86
C PHE A 262 -3.19 -16.27 -16.68
N GLN A 263 -3.60 -15.37 -15.78
CA GLN A 263 -4.52 -15.72 -14.70
C GLN A 263 -5.99 -15.68 -15.15
N ALA A 264 -6.29 -14.88 -16.16
CA ALA A 264 -7.63 -14.72 -16.72
C ALA A 264 -7.97 -15.82 -17.75
N ASP A 265 -7.01 -16.21 -18.57
CA ASP A 265 -7.02 -17.39 -19.46
C ASP A 265 -6.76 -18.64 -18.61
N ILE A 266 -7.83 -19.32 -18.19
CA ILE A 266 -7.77 -20.39 -17.18
C ILE A 266 -7.27 -21.69 -17.81
N ASP A 267 -7.72 -21.98 -19.03
CA ASP A 267 -7.36 -23.21 -19.73
C ASP A 267 -6.07 -23.09 -20.57
N GLY A 268 -5.56 -21.87 -20.75
CA GLY A 268 -4.30 -21.59 -21.44
C GLY A 268 -4.41 -21.71 -22.96
N ASN A 269 -5.61 -21.57 -23.52
CA ASN A 269 -5.84 -21.70 -24.96
C ASN A 269 -5.47 -20.44 -25.76
N GLY A 270 -5.09 -19.35 -25.07
CA GLY A 270 -4.65 -18.09 -25.69
C GLY A 270 -5.77 -17.10 -25.99
N VAL A 271 -7.00 -17.35 -25.55
CA VAL A 271 -8.13 -16.42 -25.57
C VAL A 271 -8.89 -16.50 -24.24
N ILE A 272 -9.66 -15.46 -23.89
CA ILE A 272 -10.59 -15.52 -22.75
C ILE A 272 -12.00 -15.66 -23.32
N ASP A 273 -12.63 -16.80 -23.05
CA ASP A 273 -14.02 -17.03 -23.41
C ASP A 273 -15.00 -16.35 -22.43
N TYR A 274 -16.29 -16.40 -22.75
CA TYR A 274 -17.32 -15.77 -21.90
C TYR A 274 -17.37 -16.36 -20.47
N LYS A 275 -17.12 -17.67 -20.32
CA LYS A 275 -17.14 -18.34 -19.01
C LYS A 275 -15.94 -17.94 -18.16
N GLU A 276 -14.77 -17.83 -18.77
CA GLU A 276 -13.55 -17.38 -18.12
C GLU A 276 -13.64 -15.92 -17.72
N PHE A 277 -14.14 -15.05 -18.60
CA PHE A 277 -14.47 -13.66 -18.27
C PHE A 277 -15.39 -13.59 -17.04
N LEU A 278 -16.46 -14.39 -17.06
CA LEU A 278 -17.39 -14.45 -15.95
C LEU A 278 -16.70 -14.88 -14.66
N TYR A 279 -15.90 -15.94 -14.69
CA TYR A 279 -15.28 -16.48 -13.49
C TYR A 279 -14.17 -15.56 -12.93
N ARG A 280 -13.26 -15.08 -13.80
CA ARG A 280 -12.06 -14.35 -13.38
C ARG A 280 -12.24 -12.85 -13.28
N ILE A 281 -13.09 -12.24 -14.09
CA ILE A 281 -13.18 -10.77 -14.17
C ILE A 281 -14.50 -10.29 -13.57
N TRP A 282 -15.64 -10.88 -13.96
CA TRP A 282 -16.95 -10.32 -13.61
C TRP A 282 -17.49 -10.82 -12.26
N ASN A 283 -17.50 -12.14 -12.04
CA ASN A 283 -18.08 -12.79 -10.87
C ASN A 283 -17.08 -13.07 -9.76
N GLN A 284 -15.90 -12.44 -9.76
CA GLN A 284 -15.11 -12.33 -8.54
C GLN A 284 -15.94 -11.56 -7.51
N THR A 285 -16.81 -12.28 -6.81
CA THR A 285 -17.22 -11.97 -5.46
C THR A 285 -15.95 -12.15 -4.66
N GLY A 286 -15.43 -11.07 -4.07
CA GLY A 286 -14.65 -11.23 -2.87
C GLY A 286 -15.40 -12.23 -1.99
N SER A 287 -14.73 -13.32 -1.62
CA SER A 287 -15.25 -14.26 -0.64
C SER A 287 -15.86 -13.44 0.50
N ASP A 288 -17.16 -13.66 0.75
CA ASP A 288 -18.02 -13.04 1.76
C ASP A 288 -18.64 -11.66 1.49
N TYR A 289 -19.52 -11.57 0.48
CA TYR A 289 -20.73 -10.74 0.57
C TYR A 289 -21.91 -11.37 -0.20
N ARG A 290 -22.37 -12.54 0.23
CA ARG A 290 -23.76 -12.95 -0.04
C ARG A 290 -24.61 -12.53 1.17
N LYS A 291 -25.53 -11.61 0.89
CA LYS A 291 -26.67 -11.26 1.75
C LYS A 291 -27.26 -12.52 2.40
N ARG A 292 -27.26 -12.56 3.73
CA ARG A 292 -28.37 -13.07 4.54
C ARG A 292 -28.54 -12.14 5.72
#